data_AF-A0A2J4PMU3-F1
#
_entry.id   AF-A0A2J4PMU3-F1
#
_cell.length_a   1.000
_cell.length_b   1.000
_cell.length_c   1.000
_cell.angle_alpha   90.00
_cell.angle_beta   90.00
_cell.angle_gamma   90.00
#
_symmetry.space_group_name_H-M   'P 1'
#
loop_
_entity.id
_entity.type
_entity.pdbx_description
1 polymer ?
#
loop_
_entity_poly.entity_id
_entity_poly.type
_entity_poly.pdbx_seq_one_letter_code
_entity_poly.pdbx_strand_id
1 'polypeptide(L)'
;SLFAWLYEVPLIRNCIPIDWEQDAARWRAGELNPATWSQQLLANQTVVPLIHHWLMIQGQRSMRGVRMNTLGWFDFKSAWFAPPEP
;
A
#
# COMPACT_ATOMS: atom_id res chain seq x y z
N SER A 1 -1.58 -2.28 3.81
CA SER A 1 -3.06 -2.32 3.76
C SER A 1 -3.57 -0.94 3.38
N LEU A 2 -4.65 -0.82 2.60
CA LEU A 2 -5.28 0.48 2.29
C LEU A 2 -5.66 1.24 3.58
N PHE A 3 -6.24 0.52 4.56
CA PHE A 3 -6.59 1.08 5.86
C PHE A 3 -5.38 1.74 6.54
N ALA A 4 -4.26 1.01 6.63
CA ALA A 4 -3.03 1.51 7.25
C ALA A 4 -2.52 2.79 6.57
N TRP A 5 -2.53 2.82 5.24
CA TRP A 5 -2.12 4.01 4.49
C TRP A 5 -3.01 5.22 4.79
N LEU A 6 -4.34 5.04 4.81
CA LEU A 6 -5.28 6.11 5.12
C LEU A 6 -5.17 6.58 6.58
N TYR A 7 -4.98 5.64 7.52
CA TYR A 7 -4.85 5.93 8.96
C TYR A 7 -3.53 6.62 9.31
N GLU A 8 -2.43 6.33 8.59
CA GLU A 8 -1.12 6.94 8.88
C GLU A 8 -0.95 8.36 8.30
N VAL A 9 -1.86 8.81 7.43
CA VAL A 9 -1.82 10.17 6.87
C VAL A 9 -2.73 11.10 7.70
N PRO A 10 -2.18 12.01 8.53
CA PRO A 10 -2.98 12.81 9.45
C PRO A 10 -4.04 13.68 8.75
N LEU A 11 -3.73 14.21 7.56
CA LEU A 11 -4.67 15.02 6.80
C LEU A 11 -5.91 14.22 6.39
N ILE A 12 -5.73 12.97 5.95
CA ILE A 12 -6.85 12.09 5.58
C ILE A 12 -7.76 11.84 6.78
N ARG A 13 -7.17 11.62 7.96
CA ARG A 13 -7.93 11.43 9.20
C ARG A 13 -8.78 12.64 9.58
N ASN A 14 -8.33 13.85 9.25
CA ASN A 14 -9.08 15.07 9.49
C ASN A 14 -10.18 15.31 8.43
N CYS A 15 -9.99 14.85 7.19
CA CYS A 15 -10.93 15.08 6.10
C CYS A 15 -12.07 14.06 6.03
N ILE A 16 -11.89 12.87 6.59
CA ILE A 16 -12.85 11.76 6.54
C ILE A 16 -13.47 11.59 7.94
N PRO A 17 -14.77 11.92 8.11
CA PRO A 17 -15.41 11.94 9.42
C PRO A 17 -15.88 10.54 9.85
N ILE A 18 -14.95 9.62 10.08
CA ILE A 18 -15.20 8.29 10.65
C ILE A 18 -14.48 8.12 11.99
N ASP A 19 -14.88 7.12 12.78
CA ASP A 19 -14.18 6.76 14.01
C ASP A 19 -12.90 5.97 13.70
N TRP A 20 -11.84 6.71 13.41
CA TRP A 20 -10.53 6.16 13.06
C TRP A 20 -9.92 5.29 14.16
N GLU A 21 -10.12 5.61 15.43
CA GLU A 21 -9.49 4.86 16.52
C GLU A 21 -10.22 3.54 16.77
N GLN A 22 -11.56 3.54 16.69
CA GLN A 22 -12.34 2.31 16.76
C GLN A 22 -11.98 1.36 15.61
N ASP A 23 -11.93 1.86 14.37
CA ASP A 23 -11.57 1.04 13.23
C ASP A 23 -10.12 0.55 13.31
N ALA A 24 -9.20 1.36 13.83
CA ALA A 24 -7.81 0.93 14.03
C ALA A 24 -7.70 -0.17 15.09
N ALA A 25 -8.49 -0.11 16.17
CA ALA A 25 -8.56 -1.18 17.16
C ALA A 25 -9.04 -2.50 16.54
N ARG A 26 -10.14 -2.46 15.78
CA ARG A 26 -10.69 -3.62 15.06
C ARG A 26 -9.71 -4.16 14.03
N TRP A 27 -9.00 -3.30 13.31
CA TRP A 27 -7.98 -3.71 12.34
C TRP A 27 -6.81 -4.44 13.01
N ARG A 28 -6.29 -3.91 14.13
CA ARG A 28 -5.22 -4.57 14.90
C ARG A 28 -5.68 -5.91 15.50
N ALA A 29 -6.96 -6.03 15.85
CA ALA A 29 -7.57 -7.28 16.31
C ALA A 29 -7.86 -8.28 15.17
N GLY A 30 -7.70 -7.89 13.90
CA GLY A 30 -8.04 -8.73 12.75
C GLY A 30 -9.54 -8.84 12.45
N GLU A 31 -10.37 -8.01 13.08
CA GLU A 31 -11.83 -8.03 12.99
C GLU A 31 -12.39 -7.06 11.94
N LEU A 32 -11.56 -6.15 11.44
CA LEU A 32 -11.92 -5.25 10.35
C LEU A 32 -11.70 -5.95 9.01
N ASN A 33 -12.78 -6.24 8.29
CA ASN A 33 -12.71 -6.73 6.92
C ASN A 33 -12.43 -5.54 5.97
N PRO A 34 -11.25 -5.49 5.31
CA PRO A 34 -10.86 -4.33 4.50
C PRO A 34 -11.73 -4.12 3.27
N ALA A 35 -12.31 -5.18 2.70
CA ALA A 35 -13.14 -5.09 1.50
C ALA A 35 -14.50 -4.46 1.80
N THR A 36 -15.16 -4.90 2.88
CA THR A 36 -16.44 -4.29 3.29
C THR A 36 -16.24 -2.86 3.78
N TRP A 37 -15.15 -2.60 4.49
CA TRP A 37 -14.82 -1.25 4.97
C TRP A 37 -14.55 -0.28 3.81
N SER A 38 -13.76 -0.69 2.81
CA SER A 38 -13.49 0.16 1.64
C SER A 38 -14.74 0.40 0.80
N GLN A 39 -15.64 -0.58 0.68
CA GLN A 39 -16.92 -0.37 -0.01
C GLN A 39 -17.80 0.70 0.65
N GLN A 40 -17.80 0.80 1.99
CA GLN A 40 -18.54 1.86 2.68
C GLN A 40 -18.01 3.26 2.34
N LEU A 41 -16.68 3.42 2.26
CA LEU A 41 -16.06 4.68 1.85
C LEU A 41 -16.43 5.09 0.43
N LEU A 42 -16.52 4.11 -0.48
CA LEU A 42 -16.94 4.32 -1.87
C LEU A 42 -18.42 4.69 -1.95
N ALA A 43 -19.29 3.96 -1.24
CA ALA A 43 -20.73 4.19 -1.22
C ALA A 43 -21.08 5.59 -0.69
N ASN A 44 -20.35 6.06 0.32
CA ASN A 44 -20.50 7.40 0.89
C ASN A 44 -19.76 8.49 0.11
N GLN A 45 -19.13 8.15 -1.02
CA GLN A 45 -18.32 9.07 -1.84
C GLN A 45 -17.22 9.82 -1.07
N THR A 46 -16.80 9.26 0.07
CA THR A 46 -15.80 9.86 0.94
C THR A 46 -14.39 9.64 0.39
N VAL A 47 -14.22 8.57 -0.38
CA VAL A 47 -13.04 8.31 -1.20
C VAL A 47 -13.50 7.94 -2.59
N VAL A 48 -12.91 8.58 -3.61
CA VAL A 48 -13.17 8.26 -5.02
C VAL A 48 -11.85 7.80 -5.66
N PRO A 49 -11.71 6.53 -6.04
CA PRO A 49 -10.51 6.04 -6.71
C PRO A 49 -10.45 6.63 -8.12
N LEU A 50 -9.36 7.31 -8.42
CA LEU A 50 -9.17 7.95 -9.73
C LEU A 50 -8.36 7.09 -10.69
N ILE A 51 -7.26 6.51 -10.20
CA ILE A 51 -6.32 5.74 -11.00
C ILE A 51 -5.68 4.61 -10.19
N HIS A 52 -5.25 3.58 -10.92
CA HIS A 52 -4.36 2.55 -10.41
C HIS A 52 -2.96 2.82 -10.94
N HIS A 53 -1.99 2.98 -10.05
CA HIS A 53 -0.60 3.18 -10.45
C HIS A 53 0.07 1.84 -10.72
N TRP A 54 0.52 1.63 -11.96
CA TRP A 54 1.43 0.54 -12.28
C TRP A 54 2.86 1.02 -12.00
N LEU A 55 3.46 0.49 -10.93
CA LEU A 55 4.86 0.74 -10.62
C LEU A 55 5.76 -0.24 -11.39
N MET A 56 6.82 0.28 -12.00
CA MET A 56 7.80 -0.52 -12.74
C MET A 56 9.19 -0.23 -12.17
N ILE A 57 9.96 -1.27 -11.88
CA ILE A 57 11.37 -1.13 -11.52
C ILE A 57 12.20 -1.19 -12.80
N GLN A 58 12.96 -0.13 -13.07
CA GLN A 58 13.98 -0.12 -14.11
C GLN A 58 15.32 -0.53 -13.49
N GLY A 59 16.02 -1.44 -14.15
CA GLY A 59 17.31 -1.94 -13.70
C GLY A 59 18.23 -2.30 -14.86
N GLN A 60 19.51 -2.44 -14.58
CA GLN A 60 20.48 -2.91 -15.57
C GLN A 60 20.26 -4.39 -15.89
N ARG A 61 20.62 -4.82 -17.10
CA ARG A 61 20.44 -6.22 -17.57
C ARG A 61 21.15 -7.25 -16.68
N SER A 62 22.24 -6.87 -16.02
CA SER A 62 22.99 -7.73 -15.09
C SER A 62 22.33 -7.86 -13.72
N MET A 63 21.35 -7.02 -13.37
CA MET A 63 20.68 -7.10 -12.07
C MET A 63 19.84 -8.37 -11.94
N ARG A 64 19.88 -8.96 -10.76
CA ARG A 64 19.14 -10.17 -10.35
C ARG A 64 18.55 -9.96 -8.96
N GLY A 65 17.53 -10.75 -8.63
CA GLY A 65 16.86 -10.66 -7.32
C GLY A 65 16.02 -9.40 -7.08
N VAL A 66 15.91 -8.53 -8.08
CA VAL A 66 15.13 -7.28 -8.07
C VAL A 66 13.65 -7.59 -7.90
N ARG A 67 13.06 -7.17 -6.77
CA ARG A 67 11.63 -7.35 -6.48
C ARG A 67 11.04 -6.11 -5.83
N MET A 68 9.78 -5.83 -6.17
CA MET A 68 8.94 -4.87 -5.47
C MET A 68 7.94 -5.62 -4.61
N ASN A 69 7.70 -5.17 -3.38
CA ASN A 69 6.58 -5.69 -2.60
C ASN A 69 5.26 -5.01 -3.02
N THR A 70 4.14 -5.47 -2.46
CA THR A 70 2.78 -4.96 -2.74
C THR A 70 2.55 -3.52 -2.30
N LEU A 71 3.47 -2.91 -1.54
CA LEU A 71 3.43 -1.51 -1.15
C LEU A 71 4.24 -0.61 -2.09
N GLY A 72 4.87 -1.18 -3.12
CA GLY A 72 5.74 -0.43 -4.04
C GLY A 72 7.18 -0.29 -3.54
N TRP A 73 7.57 -0.95 -2.46
CA TRP A 73 8.92 -0.84 -1.90
C TRP A 73 9.87 -1.82 -2.57
N PHE A 74 11.11 -1.38 -2.75
CA PHE A 74 12.18 -2.17 -3.35
C PHE A 74 13.02 -2.91 -2.30
N ASP A 75 13.28 -4.20 -2.55
CA ASP A 75 14.17 -5.00 -1.70
C ASP A 75 15.63 -4.90 -2.17
N PHE A 76 16.39 -4.00 -1.55
CA PHE A 76 17.82 -3.86 -1.79
C PHE A 76 18.66 -5.04 -1.26
N LYS A 77 18.17 -5.79 -0.27
CA LYS A 77 18.97 -6.87 0.36
C LYS A 77 19.12 -8.07 -0.56
N SER A 78 18.09 -8.35 -1.34
CA SER A 78 18.09 -9.47 -2.28
C SER A 78 18.59 -9.10 -3.68
N ALA A 79 18.80 -7.82 -3.95
CA ALA A 79 19.26 -7.33 -5.24
C ALA A 79 20.78 -7.46 -5.39
N TRP A 80 21.24 -7.99 -6.52
CA TRP A 80 22.67 -8.15 -6.81
C TRP A 80 22.95 -8.07 -8.31
N PHE A 81 24.21 -7.87 -8.69
CA PHE A 81 24.65 -7.86 -10.08
C PHE A 81 25.32 -9.19 -10.44
N ALA A 82 24.89 -9.79 -11.53
CA ALA A 82 25.59 -10.92 -12.13
C ALA A 82 27.03 -10.53 -12.49
N PRO A 83 28.02 -11.44 -12.32
CA PRO A 83 29.38 -11.21 -12.77
C PRO A 83 29.41 -10.90 -14.28
N PRO A 84 30.36 -10.08 -14.75
CA PRO A 84 30.55 -9.85 -16.19
C PRO A 84 30.89 -11.17 -16.90
N GLU A 85 30.41 -11.31 -18.15
CA GLU A 85 30.83 -12.43 -18.99
C GLU A 85 32.33 -12.30 -19.32
N PRO A 86 33.10 -13.40 -19.32
CA PRO A 86 34.54 -13.39 -19.61
C PRO A 86 34.87 -13.07 -21.06
#